data_AF-A0A8U0L8Q6-F1
#
_entry.id   AF-A0A8U0L8Q6-F1
#
_cell.length_a   1.000
_cell.length_b   1.000
_cell.length_c   1.000
_cell.angle_alpha   90.00
_cell.angle_beta   90.00
_cell.angle_gamma   90.00
#
_symmetry.space_group_name_H-M   'P 1'
#
loop_
_entity.id
_entity.type
_entity.pdbx_description
1 polymer ?
#
loop_
_entity_poly.entity_id
_entity_poly.type
_entity_poly.pdbx_seq_one_letter_code
_entity_poly.pdbx_strand_id
1 'polypeptide(L)' 'MQIMYACTGNQCRSVMAEHYTRAKLADRGIGLQSGR' A
#
# COMPACT_ATOMS: atom_id res chain seq x y z
N MET A 1 2.18 2.07 -11.49
CA MET A 1 2.11 3.21 -10.54
C MET A 1 2.83 2.79 -9.27
N GLN A 2 3.75 3.60 -8.73
CA GLN A 2 4.40 3.32 -7.43
C GLN A 2 3.86 4.32 -6.40
N ILE A 3 3.33 3.82 -5.29
CA ILE A 3 2.81 4.63 -4.17
C ILE A 3 3.58 4.19 -2.92
N MET A 4 4.22 5.15 -2.25
CA MET A 4 5.00 4.90 -1.04
C MET A 4 4.28 5.49 0.18
N TYR A 5 4.01 4.67 1.19
CA TYR A 5 3.40 5.09 2.44
C TYR A 5 4.46 5.18 3.53
N ALA A 6 4.53 6.30 4.26
CA ALA A 6 5.56 6.53 5.27
C ALA A 6 4.96 6.79 6.66
N CYS A 7 5.56 6.19 7.68
CA CYS A 7 5.43 6.60 9.08
C CYS A 7 6.76 6.35 9.81
N THR A 8 7.01 7.03 10.93
CA THR A 8 8.31 7.01 11.63
C THR A 8 8.86 5.61 11.92
N GLY A 9 8.00 4.61 12.15
CA GLY A 9 8.41 3.22 12.35
C GLY A 9 8.07 2.25 11.21
N ASN A 10 7.37 2.71 10.18
CA ASN A 10 6.79 1.84 9.15
C ASN A 10 5.98 0.64 9.68
N GLN A 11 5.27 0.76 10.82
CA GLN A 11 4.61 -0.40 11.47
C GLN A 11 3.09 -0.30 11.57
N CYS A 12 2.53 0.91 11.64
CA CYS A 12 1.10 1.08 11.91
C CYS A 12 0.39 1.68 10.69
N ARG A 13 0.54 2.99 10.48
CA ARG A 13 -0.24 3.74 9.49
C ARG A 13 0.19 3.46 8.05
N SER A 14 1.48 3.34 7.82
CA SER A 14 2.01 3.05 6.48
C SER A 14 1.67 1.64 6.00
N VAL A 15 1.81 0.64 6.88
CA VAL A 15 1.45 -0.77 6.59
C VAL A 15 -0.05 -0.90 6.36
N MET A 16 -0.88 -0.31 7.21
CA MET A 16 -2.34 -0.29 7.02
C MET A 16 -2.71 0.36 5.68
N ALA A 17 -2.13 1.52 5.35
CA ALA A 17 -2.41 2.22 4.10
C ALA A 17 -1.98 1.40 2.87
N GLU A 18 -0.84 0.69 2.94
CA GLU A 18 -0.42 -0.21 1.87
C GLU A 18 -1.44 -1.33 1.66
N HIS A 19 -1.83 -2.04 2.72
CA HIS A 19 -2.79 -3.15 2.63
C HIS A 19 -4.16 -2.70 2.16
N TYR A 20 -4.68 -1.60 2.72
CA TYR A 20 -5.98 -1.06 2.33
C TYR A 20 -6.00 -0.67 0.85
N THR A 21 -4.94 0.00 0.40
CA THR A 21 -4.86 0.46 -0.97
C THR A 21 -4.65 -0.69 -1.93
N ARG A 22 -3.85 -1.71 -1.57
CA ARG A 22 -3.71 -2.95 -2.36
C ARG A 22 -5.05 -3.68 -2.50
N ALA A 23 -5.84 -3.78 -1.42
CA ALA A 23 -7.18 -4.39 -1.48
C ALA A 23 -8.12 -3.60 -2.40
N LYS A 24 -8.20 -2.27 -2.23
CA LYS A 24 -9.07 -1.41 -3.04
C LYS A 24 -8.65 -1.30 -4.50
N LEU A 25 -7.36 -1.40 -4.79
CA LEU A 25 -6.85 -1.41 -6.16
C LEU A 25 -7.04 -2.78 -6.80
N ALA A 26 -6.94 -3.88 -6.04
CA ALA A 26 -7.31 -5.21 -6.52
C ALA A 26 -8.81 -5.29 -6.89
N ASP A 27 -9.70 -4.71 -6.09
CA ASP A 27 -11.14 -4.57 -6.44
C ASP A 27 -11.35 -3.80 -7.76
N ARG A 28 -10.43 -2.87 -8.09
CA ARG A 28 -10.45 -2.08 -9.31
C ARG A 28 -9.64 -2.71 -10.46
N GLY A 29 -9.08 -3.90 -10.28
CA GLY A 29 -8.26 -4.59 -11.27
C GLY A 29 -6.87 -3.98 -11.50
N ILE A 30 -6.39 -3.12 -10.58
CA ILE A 30 -5.11 -2.42 -10.67
C ILE A 30 -4.12 -3.08 -9.69
N GLY A 31 -3.11 -3.79 -10.20
CA GLY A 31 -2.09 -4.42 -9.36
C GLY A 31 -1.02 -3.43 -8.90
N LEU A 32 -0.85 -3.25 -7.58
CA LEU A 32 0.32 -2.58 -7.00
C LEU A 32 1.43 -3.59 -6.72
N GLN A 33 2.59 -3.40 -7.35
CA GLN A 33 3.85 -4.03 -6.93
C GLN A 33 4.37 -3.27 -5.71
N SER A 34 4.33 -3.92 -4.54
CA SER A 34 5.04 -3.43 -3.35
C SER A 34 6.53 -3.69 -3.59
N GLY A 35 7.27 -2.61 -3.82
CA GLY A 35 8.72 -2.64 -3.98
C GLY A 35 9.35 -3.15 -2.70
N ARG A 36 10.13 -4.22 -2.84
CA ARG A 36 10.85 -4.91 -1.78
C ARG A 36 11.77 -3.99 -0.99
#